data_AF-A0A7C4FFX1-F1
#
_entry.id   AF-A0A7C4FFX1-F1
#
_cell.length_a   1.000
_cell.length_b   1.000
_cell.length_c   1.000
_cell.angle_alpha   90.00
_cell.angle_beta   90.00
_cell.angle_gamma   90.00
#
_symmetry.space_group_name_H-M   'P 1'
#
loop_
_entity.id
_entity.type
_entity.pdbx_description
1 polymer ?
#
loop_
_entity_poly.entity_id
_entity_poly.type
_entity_poly.pdbx_seq_one_letter_code
_entity_poly.pdbx_strand_id
1 'polypeptide(L)'
;MSALRVLLRANAHPEVVRRGLSLLEEDFGEVHPTLEGYLRALELRRKGFPDIIDLLLYTTALSNGILFLTRDERLYSFLSGEGEETGAILLEEDFLREYA
;
A
#
# COMPACT_ATOMS: atom_id res chain seq x y z
N MET A 1 -0.58 -10.26 -0.96
CA MET A 1 -0.67 -11.71 -0.60
C MET A 1 0.32 -12.19 0.49
N SER A 2 1.19 -11.35 1.06
CA SER A 2 2.20 -11.74 2.07
C SER A 2 1.68 -11.74 3.52
N ALA A 3 0.90 -10.73 3.94
CA ALA A 3 0.43 -10.57 5.32
C ALA A 3 -0.45 -11.73 5.81
N LEU A 4 -1.42 -12.18 5.00
CA LEU A 4 -2.25 -13.35 5.30
C LEU A 4 -1.40 -14.63 5.48
N ARG A 5 -0.31 -14.78 4.72
CA ARG A 5 0.63 -15.90 4.93
C ARG A 5 1.40 -15.80 6.24
N VAL A 6 1.74 -14.59 6.69
CA VAL A 6 2.39 -14.38 7.99
C VAL A 6 1.44 -14.79 9.12
N LEU A 7 0.17 -14.37 9.06
CA LEU A 7 -0.85 -14.75 10.04
C LEU A 7 -1.09 -16.26 10.07
N LEU A 8 -1.14 -16.90 8.90
CA LEU A 8 -1.22 -18.36 8.78
C LEU A 8 0.00 -19.07 9.38
N ARG A 9 1.22 -18.54 9.16
CA ARG A 9 2.46 -19.10 9.73
C ARG A 9 2.57 -18.89 11.23
N ALA A 10 2.00 -17.80 11.75
CA ALA A 10 1.99 -17.50 13.18
C ALA A 10 1.03 -18.39 13.98
N ASN A 11 0.23 -19.24 13.32
CA ASN A 11 -0.84 -20.05 13.94
C ASN A 11 -1.73 -19.21 14.87
N ALA A 12 -1.97 -17.95 14.48
CA ALA A 12 -2.73 -17.02 15.29
C ALA A 12 -4.18 -17.51 15.43
N HIS A 13 -4.70 -17.53 16.65
CA HIS A 13 -6.10 -17.89 16.87
C HIS A 13 -7.00 -16.91 16.11
N PRO A 14 -8.00 -17.37 15.33
CA PRO A 14 -8.83 -16.50 14.50
C PRO A 14 -9.43 -15.30 15.26
N GLU A 15 -9.81 -15.49 16.53
CA GLU A 15 -10.35 -14.41 17.36
C GLU A 15 -9.35 -13.30 17.67
N VAL A 16 -8.05 -13.61 17.78
CA VAL A 16 -7.01 -12.59 17.97
C VAL A 16 -6.85 -11.76 16.71
N VAL A 17 -6.86 -12.41 15.54
CA VAL A 17 -6.81 -11.73 14.24
C VAL A 17 -8.03 -10.84 14.06
N ARG A 18 -9.23 -11.37 14.34
CA ARG A 18 -10.49 -10.62 14.26
C ARG A 18 -10.45 -9.37 15.13
N ARG A 19 -10.07 -9.51 16.40
CA ARG A 19 -10.00 -8.37 17.33
C ARG A 19 -9.01 -7.31 16.85
N GLY A 20 -7.86 -7.73 16.32
CA GLY A 20 -6.88 -6.81 15.74
C GLY A 20 -7.45 -6.05 14.55
N LEU A 21 -8.13 -6.74 13.62
CA LEU A 21 -8.74 -6.10 12.44
C LEU A 21 -9.87 -5.14 12.83
N SER A 22 -10.72 -5.48 13.81
CA SER A 22 -11.80 -4.59 14.26
C SER A 22 -11.29 -3.26 14.84
N LEU A 23 -10.13 -3.27 15.53
CA LEU A 23 -9.53 -2.02 16.01
C LEU A 23 -9.06 -1.13 14.86
N LEU A 24 -8.60 -1.72 13.76
CA LEU A 24 -8.23 -0.94 12.57
C LEU A 24 -9.47 -0.30 11.92
N GLU A 25 -10.62 -0.99 11.92
CA GLU A 25 -11.87 -0.43 11.40
C GLU A 25 -12.40 0.75 12.26
N GLU A 26 -12.08 0.76 13.56
CA GLU A 26 -12.46 1.85 14.47
C GLU A 26 -11.55 3.08 14.33
N ASP A 27 -10.26 2.88 14.09
CA ASP A 27 -9.25 3.97 14.12
C ASP A 27 -8.90 4.55 12.74
N PHE A 28 -9.22 3.86 11.64
CA PHE A 28 -8.86 4.28 10.27
C PHE A 28 -10.08 4.57 9.41
N GLY A 29 -10.00 5.66 8.64
CA GLY A 29 -10.98 5.98 7.60
C GLY A 29 -10.71 5.22 6.29
N GLU A 30 -11.77 4.82 5.59
CA GLU A 30 -11.65 4.24 4.25
C GLU A 30 -11.37 5.32 3.20
N VAL A 31 -10.51 4.97 2.24
CA VAL A 31 -10.23 5.79 1.05
C VAL A 31 -10.46 4.92 -0.19
N HIS A 32 -11.12 5.49 -1.18
CA HIS A 32 -11.44 4.80 -2.41
C HIS A 32 -10.61 5.30 -3.59
N PRO A 33 -10.24 4.43 -4.55
CA PRO A 33 -9.60 4.87 -5.77
C PRO A 33 -10.51 5.79 -6.59
N THR A 34 -9.93 6.83 -7.16
CA THR A 34 -10.62 7.67 -8.16
C THR A 34 -10.59 7.00 -9.53
N LEU A 35 -11.42 7.49 -10.47
CA LEU A 35 -11.39 7.01 -11.86
C LEU A 35 -9.98 7.16 -12.46
N GLU A 36 -9.34 8.30 -12.21
CA GLU A 36 -7.97 8.59 -12.63
C GLU A 36 -6.98 7.63 -11.98
N GLY A 37 -7.18 7.29 -10.70
CA GLY A 37 -6.36 6.32 -9.98
C GLY A 37 -6.42 4.91 -10.61
N TYR A 38 -7.62 4.47 -11.01
CA TYR A 38 -7.79 3.20 -11.74
C TYR A 38 -7.09 3.21 -13.09
N LEU A 39 -7.31 4.26 -13.90
CA LEU A 39 -6.69 4.36 -15.22
C LEU A 39 -5.17 4.38 -15.12
N ARG A 40 -4.63 5.14 -14.17
CA ARG A 40 -3.18 5.23 -13.96
C ARG A 40 -2.57 3.91 -13.51
N ALA A 41 -3.23 3.16 -12.62
CA ALA A 41 -2.75 1.85 -12.20
C ALA A 41 -2.68 0.86 -13.38
N LEU A 42 -3.65 0.91 -14.29
CA LEU A 42 -3.63 0.09 -15.51
C LEU A 42 -2.51 0.49 -16.47
N GLU A 43 -2.21 1.78 -16.61
CA GLU A 43 -1.08 2.24 -17.42
C GLU A 43 0.27 1.75 -16.86
N LEU A 44 0.47 1.89 -15.55
CA LEU A 44 1.67 1.41 -14.87
C LEU A 44 1.80 -0.12 -14.96
N ARG A 45 0.67 -0.83 -14.91
CA ARG A 45 0.64 -2.28 -15.11
C ARG A 45 1.13 -2.69 -16.49
N ARG A 46 0.80 -1.89 -17.51
CA ARG A 46 1.26 -2.09 -18.90
C ARG A 46 2.74 -1.72 -19.07
N LYS A 47 3.25 -0.78 -18.29
CA LYS A 47 4.67 -0.40 -18.26
C LYS A 47 5.57 -1.46 -17.61
N GLY A 48 5.00 -2.36 -16.80
CA GLY A 48 5.66 -3.63 -16.47
C GLY A 48 5.61 -4.06 -15.01
N PHE A 49 5.08 -3.24 -14.09
CA PHE A 49 4.98 -3.67 -12.70
C PHE A 49 3.88 -4.72 -12.51
N PRO A 50 4.17 -5.89 -11.91
CA PRO A 50 3.29 -7.04 -12.00
C PRO A 50 2.06 -6.98 -11.09
N ASP A 51 2.17 -6.35 -9.92
CA ASP A 51 1.11 -6.33 -8.90
C ASP A 51 0.20 -5.12 -9.09
N ILE A 52 -1.01 -5.36 -9.61
CA ILE A 52 -2.00 -4.31 -9.85
C ILE A 52 -2.56 -3.72 -8.55
N ILE A 53 -2.57 -4.49 -7.46
CA ILE A 53 -3.12 -4.01 -6.18
C ILE A 53 -2.17 -2.98 -5.59
N ASP A 54 -0.86 -3.24 -5.60
CA ASP A 54 0.13 -2.28 -5.12
C ASP A 54 0.12 -0.98 -5.95
N LEU A 55 -0.05 -1.09 -7.27
CA LEU A 55 -0.24 0.06 -8.15
C LEU A 55 -1.52 0.82 -7.80
N LEU A 56 -2.61 0.13 -7.54
CA LEU A 56 -3.89 0.76 -7.18
C LEU A 56 -3.81 1.47 -5.83
N LEU A 57 -3.11 0.89 -4.85
CA LEU A 57 -2.88 1.53 -3.55
C LEU A 57 -2.05 2.80 -3.71
N TYR A 58 -0.95 2.74 -4.47
CA TYR A 58 -0.14 3.91 -4.77
C TYR A 58 -0.95 5.01 -5.48
N THR A 59 -1.67 4.68 -6.57
CA THR A 59 -2.41 5.71 -7.32
C THR A 59 -3.59 6.26 -6.55
N THR A 60 -4.21 5.47 -5.67
CA THR A 60 -5.25 5.93 -4.74
C THR A 60 -4.69 6.93 -3.75
N ALA A 61 -3.52 6.64 -3.18
CA ALA A 61 -2.87 7.55 -2.25
C ALA A 61 -2.49 8.86 -2.94
N LEU A 62 -1.87 8.76 -4.11
CA LEU A 62 -1.48 9.91 -4.92
C LEU A 62 -2.69 10.79 -5.29
N SER A 63 -3.78 10.21 -5.80
CA SER A 63 -4.95 10.98 -6.24
C SER A 63 -5.74 11.60 -5.09
N ASN A 64 -5.66 11.03 -3.89
CA ASN A 64 -6.27 11.58 -2.67
C ASN A 64 -5.32 12.48 -1.86
N GLY A 65 -4.07 12.66 -2.30
CA GLY A 65 -3.09 13.50 -1.60
C GLY A 65 -2.69 12.98 -0.21
N ILE A 66 -2.66 11.65 -0.04
CA ILE A 66 -2.26 11.00 1.21
C ILE A 66 -0.95 10.21 1.02
N LEU A 67 -0.27 9.91 2.13
CA LEU A 67 0.93 9.08 2.12
C LEU A 67 0.56 7.59 2.05
N PHE A 68 1.28 6.86 1.21
CA PHE A 68 1.23 5.42 1.07
C PHE A 68 2.39 4.77 1.83
N LEU A 69 2.11 4.25 3.01
CA LEU A 69 3.08 3.51 3.81
C LEU A 69 3.30 2.10 3.22
N THR A 70 4.54 1.79 2.82
CA THR A 70 4.89 0.49 2.26
C THR A 70 6.31 0.05 2.63
N ARG A 71 6.57 -1.25 2.53
CA ARG A 71 7.90 -1.85 2.64
C ARG A 71 8.48 -2.25 1.28
N ASP A 72 7.73 -2.02 0.19
CA ASP A 72 8.11 -2.49 -1.14
C ASP A 72 9.04 -1.50 -1.85
N GLU A 73 10.35 -1.67 -1.66
CA GLU A 73 11.37 -0.90 -2.38
C GLU A 73 11.38 -1.14 -3.89
N ARG A 74 10.87 -2.29 -4.36
CA ARG A 74 10.79 -2.58 -5.81
C ARG A 74 9.71 -1.73 -6.45
N LEU A 75 8.59 -1.53 -5.77
CA LEU A 75 7.55 -0.59 -6.19
C LEU A 75 8.11 0.83 -6.27
N TYR A 76 8.78 1.29 -5.21
CA TYR A 76 9.39 2.63 -5.20
C TYR A 76 10.37 2.82 -6.36
N SER A 77 11.28 1.85 -6.56
CA SER A 77 12.28 1.89 -7.61
C SER A 77 11.66 1.89 -9.00
N PHE A 78 10.60 1.09 -9.21
CA PHE A 78 9.85 1.07 -10.46
C PHE A 78 9.19 2.43 -10.74
N LEU A 79 8.47 2.98 -9.77
CA LEU A 79 7.75 4.25 -9.92
C LEU A 79 8.71 5.41 -10.18
N SER A 80 9.82 5.46 -9.44
CA SER A 80 10.89 6.44 -9.68
C SER A 80 11.51 6.30 -11.08
N GLY A 81 11.76 5.06 -11.53
CA GLY A 81 12.29 4.79 -12.87
C GLY A 81 11.34 5.19 -14.01
N GLU A 82 10.02 5.13 -13.77
CA GLU A 82 8.98 5.58 -14.70
C GLU A 82 8.72 7.09 -14.65
N GLY A 83 9.41 7.82 -13.76
CA GLY A 83 9.25 9.27 -13.57
C GLY A 83 7.96 9.65 -12.86
N GLU A 84 7.37 8.74 -12.07
CA GLU A 84 6.19 9.02 -11.27
C GLU A 84 6.51 9.87 -10.03
N GLU A 85 5.48 10.54 -9.49
CA GLU A 85 5.58 11.32 -8.26
C GLU A 85 5.71 10.42 -7.04
N THR A 86 6.94 10.25 -6.52
CA THR A 86 7.21 9.38 -5.38
C THR A 86 7.04 10.05 -4.04
N GLY A 87 6.73 11.35 -3.97
CA GLY A 87 6.46 12.05 -2.70
C GLY A 87 5.26 11.52 -1.93
N ALA A 88 4.35 10.79 -2.61
CA ALA A 88 3.24 10.08 -1.96
C ALA A 88 3.67 8.77 -1.28
N ILE A 89 4.90 8.27 -1.46
CA ILE A 89 5.37 7.02 -0.84
C ILE A 89 6.12 7.33 0.44
N LEU A 90 5.75 6.62 1.51
CA LEU A 90 6.50 6.58 2.75
C LEU A 90 7.02 5.15 2.94
N LEU A 91 8.34 4.97 2.92
CA LEU A 91 8.94 3.67 3.24
C LEU A 91 8.88 3.44 4.75
N GLU A 92 8.71 2.19 5.17
CA GLU A 92 8.66 1.85 6.59
C GLU A 92 9.91 2.30 7.35
N GLU A 93 11.10 2.16 6.77
CA GLU A 93 12.33 2.58 7.45
C GLU A 93 12.33 4.08 7.75
N ASP A 94 11.77 4.88 6.85
CA ASP A 94 11.67 6.34 7.02
C ASP A 94 10.60 6.69 8.05
N PHE A 95 9.45 6.01 8.00
CA PHE A 95 8.41 6.14 9.02
C PHE A 95 8.95 5.84 10.43
N LEU A 96 9.69 4.73 10.59
CA LEU A 96 10.27 4.37 11.89
C LEU A 96 11.33 5.37 12.36
N ARG A 97 12.12 5.95 11.45
CA ARG A 97 13.11 6.99 11.83
C ARG A 97 12.47 8.28 12.31
N GLU A 98 11.31 8.63 11.76
CA GLU A 98 10.64 9.90 12.05
C GLU A 98 9.66 9.80 13.23
N TYR A 99 9.06 8.62 13.45
CA TYR A 99 7.92 8.46 14.37
C TYR A 99 8.08 7.38 15.46
N ALA A 100 9.19 6.64 15.53
CA ALA A 100 9.44 5.60 16.55
C ALA A 100 10.67 5.87 17.41
#